data_AF-A0A0B7BFQ2-F1
#
_entry.id   AF-A0A0B7BFQ2-F1
#
_cell.length_a   1.000
_cell.length_b   1.000
_cell.length_c   1.000
_cell.angle_alpha   90.00
_cell.angle_beta   90.00
_cell.angle_gamma   90.00
#
_symmetry.space_group_name_H-M   'P 1'
#
loop_
_entity.id
_entity.type
_entity.pdbx_description
1 polymer ?
#
loop_
_entity_poly.entity_id
_entity_poly.type
_entity_poly.pdbx_seq_one_letter_code
_entity_poly.pdbx_strand_id
1 'polypeptide(L)'
;VSQHVLVCALHELGCLVLRLGTSASPLVAEPATGIVEPVVSVLIHPSHAARLSASWCLASIAVALPSQLTPLLDRCVERMDKLRSSPEAVAGYSSALAALLGGVYQCPLGIPHSKGKQIFSIAEELLRTASQNSRLSLQRTQSGWLLLGALMTLGPSVIKNHLPRMLLLWRNAFPRSVRELESEKVRGEAFTWQVTLEGRAGALGAMYSFLLNCRDLVTEDVIRRMLAPLECALVMMSQLASVIKMYGSQLKASAATIRLRLYDVLSLLPPESFDGLYPNLLRELVAEFTLTDNPANTTTSQLRFMCHADDNVILGSWLQETDHKAIEDQLQPNSASGSGTLEHDSQSLFIRCPPNEPIPGPLPLGVAVIDSSVKLYGVIFRHVAHKHRYQMLQHFNECIRQAKGPRQQAVQMNVFTAVLCALKSLAELKASLGPDDVKKAAFSLIMDAMSSNNPILRCAAGEALGRLAQVVGDSKFIAEMAQHSFDKLKSARDVVSRTGHSLALGCLHRYVGGMGSNQHLNTSVSILLALAQDFNSPVVQVRQL
;
A
#
# COMPACT_ATOMS: atom_id res chain seq x y z
N VAL A 1 -7.46 -30.85 -8.79
CA VAL A 1 -6.15 -30.17 -8.68
C VAL A 1 -6.23 -29.22 -7.50
N SER A 2 -5.20 -29.17 -6.64
CA SER A 2 -5.16 -28.19 -5.54
C SER A 2 -5.17 -26.77 -6.10
N GLN A 3 -5.88 -25.84 -5.45
CA GLN A 3 -5.98 -24.44 -5.89
C GLN A 3 -4.59 -23.80 -6.08
N HIS A 4 -3.61 -24.15 -5.24
CA HIS A 4 -2.26 -23.58 -5.29
C HIS A 4 -1.51 -24.04 -6.55
N VAL A 5 -1.71 -25.29 -6.99
CA VAL A 5 -1.11 -25.80 -8.23
C VAL A 5 -1.67 -25.06 -9.43
N LEU A 6 -2.99 -24.78 -9.45
CA LEU A 6 -3.60 -23.98 -10.52
C LEU A 6 -3.06 -22.56 -10.54
N VAL A 7 -2.95 -21.90 -9.37
CA VAL A 7 -2.40 -20.55 -9.25
C VAL A 7 -0.97 -20.49 -9.82
N CYS A 8 -0.09 -21.39 -9.38
CA CYS A 8 1.29 -21.44 -9.89
C CYS A 8 1.33 -21.71 -11.40
N ALA A 9 0.56 -22.69 -11.89
CA ALA A 9 0.53 -23.03 -13.31
C ALA A 9 0.06 -21.85 -14.19
N LEU A 10 -0.95 -21.11 -13.74
CA LEU A 10 -1.48 -19.94 -14.46
C LEU A 10 -0.51 -18.76 -14.44
N HIS A 11 0.20 -18.54 -13.33
CA HIS A 11 1.24 -17.52 -13.23
C HIS A 11 2.42 -17.83 -14.16
N GLU A 12 2.94 -19.06 -14.12
CA GLU A 12 4.02 -19.50 -15.01
C GLU A 12 3.62 -19.44 -16.48
N LEU A 13 2.39 -19.87 -16.80
CA LEU A 13 1.86 -19.78 -18.17
C LEU A 13 1.80 -18.33 -18.66
N GLY A 14 1.27 -17.40 -17.85
CA GLY A 14 1.19 -15.99 -18.23
C GLY A 14 2.58 -15.36 -18.39
N CYS A 15 3.52 -15.65 -17.48
CA CYS A 15 4.92 -15.20 -17.58
C CYS A 15 5.61 -15.74 -18.84
N LEU A 16 5.42 -17.03 -19.15
CA LEU A 16 5.97 -17.65 -20.35
C LEU A 16 5.42 -16.98 -21.62
N VAL A 17 4.11 -16.74 -21.68
CA VAL A 17 3.47 -16.09 -22.84
C VAL A 17 3.98 -14.66 -23.01
N LEU A 18 4.14 -13.89 -21.92
CA LEU A 18 4.73 -12.54 -21.98
C LEU A 18 6.18 -12.57 -22.50
N ARG A 19 6.99 -13.53 -22.05
CA ARG A 19 8.38 -13.69 -22.50
C ARG A 19 8.49 -14.11 -23.97
N LEU A 20 7.59 -14.98 -24.43
CA LEU A 20 7.54 -15.44 -25.82
C LEU A 20 6.98 -14.37 -26.78
N GLY A 21 6.13 -13.47 -26.28
CA GLY A 21 5.48 -12.43 -27.08
C GLY A 21 4.68 -13.02 -28.24
N THR A 22 4.88 -12.48 -29.44
CA THR A 22 4.18 -12.94 -30.66
C THR A 22 4.49 -14.40 -31.02
N SER A 23 5.62 -14.95 -30.58
CA SER A 23 5.98 -16.36 -30.81
C SER A 23 5.06 -17.34 -30.09
N ALA A 24 4.28 -16.88 -29.10
CA ALA A 24 3.25 -17.68 -28.45
C ALA A 24 1.98 -17.88 -29.31
N SER A 25 1.87 -17.23 -30.48
CA SER A 25 0.67 -17.30 -31.33
C SER A 25 0.18 -18.71 -31.64
N PRO A 26 1.03 -19.73 -31.93
CA PRO A 26 0.57 -21.09 -32.17
C PRO A 26 -0.16 -21.69 -30.96
N LEU A 27 0.35 -21.44 -29.74
CA LEU A 27 -0.23 -21.93 -28.49
C LEU A 27 -1.61 -21.34 -28.19
N VAL A 28 -1.92 -20.19 -28.79
CA VAL A 28 -3.16 -19.43 -28.55
C VAL A 28 -4.17 -19.65 -29.67
N ALA A 29 -3.69 -19.77 -30.92
CA ALA A 29 -4.55 -19.90 -32.10
C ALA A 29 -4.99 -21.34 -32.39
N GLU A 30 -4.29 -22.36 -31.87
CA GLU A 30 -4.59 -23.76 -32.17
C GLU A 30 -5.90 -24.22 -31.47
N PRO A 31 -6.97 -24.60 -32.22
CA PRO A 31 -8.28 -24.85 -31.60
C PRO A 31 -8.36 -26.11 -30.72
N ALA A 32 -7.51 -27.11 -30.97
CA ALA A 32 -7.57 -28.41 -30.27
C ALA A 32 -6.70 -28.47 -29.01
N THR A 33 -5.60 -27.70 -28.98
CA THR A 33 -4.57 -27.71 -27.94
C THR A 33 -4.34 -26.32 -27.32
N GLY A 34 -5.13 -25.33 -27.76
CA GLY A 34 -4.95 -23.94 -27.39
C GLY A 34 -5.13 -23.69 -25.90
N ILE A 35 -4.32 -22.81 -25.34
CA ILE A 35 -4.28 -22.54 -23.91
C ILE A 35 -5.47 -21.71 -23.40
N VAL A 36 -6.20 -21.02 -24.31
CA VAL A 36 -7.27 -20.09 -23.94
C VAL A 36 -8.47 -20.81 -23.30
N GLU A 37 -8.93 -21.93 -23.88
CA GLU A 37 -10.07 -22.68 -23.35
C GLU A 37 -9.82 -23.22 -21.94
N PRO A 38 -8.69 -23.89 -21.65
CA PRO A 38 -8.32 -24.27 -20.28
C PRO A 38 -8.32 -23.08 -19.32
N VAL A 39 -7.72 -21.95 -19.67
CA VAL A 39 -7.65 -20.78 -18.78
C VAL A 39 -9.04 -20.19 -18.52
N VAL A 40 -9.87 -20.05 -19.56
CA VAL A 40 -11.26 -19.55 -19.41
C VAL A 40 -12.09 -20.49 -18.55
N SER A 41 -11.88 -21.80 -18.61
CA SER A 41 -12.60 -22.77 -17.75
C SER A 41 -12.35 -22.54 -16.26
N VAL A 42 -11.17 -22.01 -15.89
CA VAL A 42 -10.82 -21.71 -14.49
C VAL A 42 -11.55 -20.46 -13.96
N LEU A 43 -12.09 -19.60 -14.83
CA LEU A 43 -12.84 -18.41 -14.39
C LEU A 43 -14.10 -18.74 -13.59
N ILE A 44 -14.66 -19.96 -13.71
CA ILE A 44 -15.82 -20.41 -12.91
C ILE A 44 -15.42 -21.32 -11.74
N HIS A 45 -14.12 -21.46 -11.45
CA HIS A 45 -13.62 -22.28 -10.36
C HIS A 45 -14.07 -21.72 -8.99
N PRO A 46 -14.39 -22.55 -7.98
CA PRO A 46 -14.87 -22.07 -6.67
C PRO A 46 -13.85 -21.22 -5.90
N SER A 47 -12.55 -21.52 -6.04
CA SER A 47 -11.47 -20.73 -5.41
C SER A 47 -11.33 -19.34 -6.07
N HIS A 48 -11.39 -18.29 -5.26
CA HIS A 48 -11.19 -16.91 -5.71
C HIS A 48 -9.80 -16.68 -6.29
N ALA A 49 -8.76 -17.22 -5.64
CA ALA A 49 -7.37 -17.09 -6.09
C ALA A 49 -7.17 -17.64 -7.50
N ALA A 50 -7.71 -18.83 -7.78
CA ALA A 50 -7.64 -19.45 -9.10
C ALA A 50 -8.33 -18.58 -10.18
N ARG A 51 -9.48 -17.98 -9.87
CA ARG A 51 -10.18 -17.05 -10.79
C ARG A 51 -9.35 -15.80 -11.10
N LEU A 52 -8.68 -15.23 -10.09
CA LEU A 52 -7.83 -14.05 -10.27
C LEU A 52 -6.57 -14.38 -11.08
N SER A 53 -5.89 -15.49 -10.79
CA SER A 53 -4.73 -15.94 -11.57
C SER A 53 -5.08 -16.24 -13.01
N ALA A 54 -6.26 -16.84 -13.26
CA ALA A 54 -6.76 -17.07 -14.62
C ALA A 54 -7.05 -15.75 -15.35
N SER A 55 -7.63 -14.78 -14.64
CA SER A 55 -7.90 -13.44 -15.17
C SER A 55 -6.61 -12.71 -15.56
N TRP A 56 -5.60 -12.74 -14.69
CA TRP A 56 -4.28 -12.19 -15.00
C TRP A 56 -3.62 -12.91 -16.18
N CYS A 57 -3.70 -14.24 -16.23
CA CYS A 57 -3.15 -15.03 -17.35
C CYS A 57 -3.79 -14.65 -18.70
N LEU A 58 -5.11 -14.43 -18.75
CA LEU A 58 -5.79 -13.95 -19.96
C LEU A 58 -5.33 -12.55 -20.38
N ALA A 59 -5.11 -11.65 -19.41
CA ALA A 59 -4.55 -10.33 -19.68
C ALA A 59 -3.13 -10.45 -20.24
N SER A 60 -2.28 -11.30 -19.68
CA SER A 60 -0.93 -11.60 -20.18
C SER A 60 -0.94 -12.12 -21.61
N ILE A 61 -1.88 -13.02 -21.95
CA ILE A 61 -2.09 -13.48 -23.34
C ILE A 61 -2.48 -12.31 -24.26
N ALA A 62 -3.41 -11.46 -23.84
CA ALA A 62 -3.86 -10.31 -24.62
C ALA A 62 -2.77 -9.24 -24.79
N VAL A 63 -1.89 -9.06 -23.80
CA VAL A 63 -0.73 -8.16 -23.89
C VAL A 63 0.31 -8.70 -24.87
N ALA A 64 0.63 -10.00 -24.80
CA ALA A 64 1.57 -10.64 -25.73
C ALA A 64 1.03 -10.71 -27.17
N LEU A 65 -0.29 -10.89 -27.31
CA LEU A 65 -1.00 -10.98 -28.59
C LEU A 65 -2.19 -10.02 -28.60
N PRO A 66 -1.98 -8.72 -28.91
CA PRO A 66 -3.02 -7.69 -28.89
C PRO A 66 -4.25 -8.00 -29.76
N SER A 67 -4.10 -8.85 -30.79
CA SER A 67 -5.23 -9.33 -31.61
C SER A 67 -6.29 -10.10 -30.81
N GLN A 68 -5.92 -10.68 -29.67
CA GLN A 68 -6.81 -11.46 -28.81
C GLN A 68 -7.60 -10.59 -27.82
N LEU A 69 -7.19 -9.33 -27.61
CA LEU A 69 -7.78 -8.46 -26.59
C LEU A 69 -9.29 -8.25 -26.80
N THR A 70 -9.71 -7.81 -27.98
CA THR A 70 -11.13 -7.57 -28.27
C THR A 70 -11.95 -8.86 -28.30
N PRO A 71 -11.50 -9.96 -28.97
CA PRO A 71 -12.19 -11.25 -28.89
C PRO A 71 -12.39 -11.77 -27.46
N LEU A 72 -11.38 -11.65 -26.60
CA LEU A 72 -11.45 -12.08 -25.20
C LEU A 72 -12.41 -11.21 -24.38
N LEU A 73 -12.44 -9.89 -24.62
CA LEU A 73 -13.42 -8.99 -24.00
C LEU A 73 -14.86 -9.41 -24.38
N ASP A 74 -15.12 -9.60 -25.67
CA ASP A 74 -16.45 -9.97 -26.18
C ASP A 74 -16.92 -11.31 -25.62
N ARG A 75 -16.01 -12.28 -25.61
CA ARG A 75 -16.26 -13.60 -25.03
C ARG A 75 -16.59 -13.53 -23.54
N CYS A 76 -15.85 -12.74 -22.76
CA CYS A 76 -16.13 -12.59 -21.32
C CYS A 76 -17.48 -11.91 -21.07
N VAL A 77 -17.82 -10.88 -21.86
CA VAL A 77 -19.13 -10.22 -21.78
C VAL A 77 -20.26 -11.19 -22.09
N GLU A 78 -20.16 -11.94 -23.19
CA GLU A 78 -21.19 -12.90 -23.61
C GLU A 78 -21.38 -14.02 -22.58
N ARG A 79 -20.29 -14.58 -22.07
CA ARG A 79 -20.34 -15.66 -21.07
C ARG A 79 -20.88 -15.17 -19.73
N MET A 80 -20.54 -13.96 -19.31
CA MET A 80 -21.07 -13.36 -18.09
C MET A 80 -22.58 -13.14 -18.18
N ASP A 81 -23.10 -12.71 -19.33
CA ASP A 81 -24.55 -12.56 -19.53
C ASP A 81 -25.27 -13.92 -19.55
N LYS A 82 -24.73 -14.91 -20.28
CA LYS A 82 -25.27 -16.28 -20.32
C LYS A 82 -25.30 -16.94 -18.94
N LEU A 83 -24.31 -16.68 -18.09
CA LEU A 83 -24.14 -17.29 -16.77
C LEU A 83 -24.43 -16.31 -15.62
N ARG A 84 -25.23 -15.26 -15.86
CA ARG A 84 -25.52 -14.17 -14.90
C ARG A 84 -26.17 -14.60 -13.57
N SER A 85 -26.64 -15.85 -13.48
CA SER A 85 -27.21 -16.46 -12.27
C SER A 85 -26.17 -17.17 -11.40
N SER A 86 -24.95 -17.41 -11.90
CA SER A 86 -23.84 -18.00 -11.14
C SER A 86 -22.98 -16.90 -10.50
N PRO A 87 -22.85 -16.88 -9.16
CA PRO A 87 -21.94 -15.97 -8.47
C PRO A 87 -20.49 -16.09 -8.95
N GLU A 88 -20.01 -17.32 -9.16
CA GLU A 88 -18.65 -17.63 -9.57
C GLU A 88 -18.38 -17.10 -10.98
N ALA A 89 -19.33 -17.26 -11.90
CA ALA A 89 -19.21 -16.74 -13.25
C ALA A 89 -19.18 -15.20 -13.26
N VAL A 90 -20.07 -14.54 -12.52
CA VAL A 90 -20.08 -13.07 -12.40
C VAL A 90 -18.74 -12.58 -11.86
N ALA A 91 -18.24 -13.17 -10.77
CA ALA A 91 -16.95 -12.80 -10.18
C ALA A 91 -15.75 -13.08 -11.11
N GLY A 92 -15.72 -14.23 -11.78
CA GLY A 92 -14.62 -14.62 -12.66
C GLY A 92 -14.54 -13.81 -13.94
N TYR A 93 -15.64 -13.71 -14.69
CA TYR A 93 -15.64 -12.96 -15.95
C TYR A 93 -15.48 -11.46 -15.73
N SER A 94 -16.00 -10.88 -14.64
CA SER A 94 -15.71 -9.48 -14.30
C SER A 94 -14.24 -9.26 -13.94
N SER A 95 -13.60 -10.20 -13.24
CA SER A 95 -12.15 -10.15 -12.96
C SER A 95 -11.33 -10.25 -14.25
N ALA A 96 -11.72 -11.13 -15.19
CA ALA A 96 -11.08 -11.25 -16.49
C ALA A 96 -11.23 -9.96 -17.32
N LEU A 97 -12.42 -9.38 -17.37
CA LEU A 97 -12.66 -8.07 -18.00
C LEU A 97 -11.82 -6.98 -17.36
N ALA A 98 -11.74 -6.94 -16.03
CA ALA A 98 -10.91 -5.97 -15.32
C ALA A 98 -9.42 -6.11 -15.66
N ALA A 99 -8.90 -7.34 -15.66
CA ALA A 99 -7.51 -7.62 -16.02
C ALA A 99 -7.21 -7.27 -17.50
N LEU A 100 -8.11 -7.62 -18.43
CA LEU A 100 -7.98 -7.29 -19.85
C LEU A 100 -7.98 -5.77 -20.07
N LEU A 101 -8.86 -5.03 -19.39
CA LEU A 101 -8.85 -3.56 -19.39
C LEU A 101 -7.56 -3.00 -18.79
N GLY A 102 -7.07 -3.63 -17.73
CA GLY A 102 -5.76 -3.38 -17.13
C GLY A 102 -4.61 -3.54 -18.11
N GLY A 103 -4.65 -4.51 -19.03
CA GLY A 103 -3.62 -4.74 -20.04
C GLY A 103 -3.63 -3.76 -21.22
N VAL A 104 -4.70 -2.95 -21.39
CA VAL A 104 -4.86 -2.08 -22.57
C VAL A 104 -3.74 -1.05 -22.69
N TYR A 105 -3.17 -0.56 -21.58
CA TYR A 105 -2.08 0.43 -21.63
C TYR A 105 -0.79 -0.12 -22.29
N GLN A 106 -0.63 -1.44 -22.33
CA GLN A 106 0.49 -2.11 -23.00
C GLN A 106 0.18 -2.46 -24.46
N CYS A 107 -1.05 -2.21 -24.92
CA CYS A 107 -1.50 -2.51 -26.27
C CYS A 107 -1.54 -1.21 -27.10
N PRO A 108 -0.64 -1.02 -28.09
CA PRO A 108 -0.52 0.25 -28.82
C PRO A 108 -1.80 0.73 -29.52
N LEU A 109 -2.64 -0.21 -29.96
CA LEU A 109 -3.90 0.08 -30.67
C LEU A 109 -5.09 0.31 -29.72
N GLY A 110 -4.92 0.06 -28.42
CA GLY A 110 -5.99 0.17 -27.43
C GLY A 110 -7.19 -0.71 -27.72
N ILE A 111 -8.38 -0.23 -27.33
CA ILE A 111 -9.67 -0.86 -27.63
C ILE A 111 -10.66 0.17 -28.21
N PRO A 112 -11.65 -0.27 -29.00
CA PRO A 112 -12.70 0.64 -29.47
C PRO A 112 -13.48 1.27 -28.30
N HIS A 113 -13.77 2.58 -28.39
CA HIS A 113 -14.56 3.31 -27.38
C HIS A 113 -15.92 2.65 -27.08
N SER A 114 -16.53 1.99 -28.06
CA SER A 114 -17.79 1.25 -27.90
C SER A 114 -17.68 0.12 -26.87
N LYS A 115 -16.52 -0.54 -26.76
CA LYS A 115 -16.27 -1.60 -25.77
C LYS A 115 -16.18 -1.04 -24.36
N GLY A 116 -15.49 0.09 -24.17
CA GLY A 116 -15.46 0.80 -22.88
C GLY A 116 -16.87 1.22 -22.43
N LYS A 117 -17.68 1.77 -23.34
CA LYS A 117 -19.08 2.13 -23.07
C LYS A 117 -19.96 0.92 -22.72
N GLN A 118 -19.78 -0.20 -23.41
CA GLN A 118 -20.50 -1.45 -23.13
C GLN A 118 -20.17 -1.96 -21.72
N ILE A 119 -18.89 -2.05 -21.37
CA ILE A 119 -18.46 -2.53 -20.05
C ILE A 119 -18.91 -1.57 -18.94
N PHE A 120 -18.90 -0.25 -19.18
CA PHE A 120 -19.47 0.72 -18.24
C PHE A 120 -20.96 0.43 -17.95
N SER A 121 -21.73 0.17 -19.00
CA SER A 121 -23.18 -0.09 -18.88
C SER A 121 -23.45 -1.39 -18.12
N ILE A 122 -22.64 -2.42 -18.33
CA ILE A 122 -22.70 -3.67 -17.57
C ILE A 122 -22.37 -3.41 -16.09
N ALA A 123 -21.29 -2.69 -15.81
CA ALA A 123 -20.85 -2.42 -14.44
C ALA A 123 -21.94 -1.68 -13.64
N GLU A 124 -22.56 -0.67 -14.25
CA GLU A 124 -23.67 0.07 -13.67
C GLU A 124 -24.92 -0.79 -13.46
N GLU A 125 -25.24 -1.68 -14.41
CA GLU A 125 -26.36 -2.61 -14.30
C GLU A 125 -26.15 -3.62 -13.16
N LEU A 126 -24.93 -4.11 -12.97
CA LEU A 126 -24.58 -4.97 -11.83
C LEU A 126 -24.83 -4.24 -10.50
N LEU A 127 -24.38 -2.99 -10.38
CA LEU A 127 -24.61 -2.19 -9.16
C LEU A 127 -26.11 -1.92 -8.93
N ARG A 128 -26.86 -1.57 -9.98
CA ARG A 128 -28.29 -1.29 -9.90
C ARG A 128 -29.11 -2.51 -9.50
N THR A 129 -28.70 -3.70 -9.93
CA THR A 129 -29.41 -4.96 -9.68
C THR A 129 -28.85 -5.76 -8.50
N ALA A 130 -27.85 -5.24 -7.77
CA ALA A 130 -27.24 -5.93 -6.63
C ALA A 130 -28.27 -6.25 -5.52
N SER A 131 -29.17 -5.31 -5.22
CA SER A 131 -30.20 -5.48 -4.18
C SER A 131 -31.36 -6.41 -4.57
N GLN A 132 -31.49 -6.75 -5.86
CA GLN A 132 -32.63 -7.54 -6.36
C GLN A 132 -32.52 -9.04 -6.03
N ASN A 133 -31.30 -9.54 -5.81
CA ASN A 133 -31.06 -10.96 -5.52
C ASN A 133 -29.99 -11.08 -4.44
N SER A 134 -30.39 -11.49 -3.23
CA SER A 134 -29.49 -11.62 -2.08
C SER A 134 -28.30 -12.54 -2.35
N ARG A 135 -28.48 -13.64 -3.10
CA ARG A 135 -27.39 -14.59 -3.46
C ARG A 135 -26.31 -13.97 -4.34
N LEU A 136 -26.67 -13.00 -5.17
CA LEU A 136 -25.75 -12.35 -6.12
C LEU A 136 -25.30 -10.96 -5.66
N SER A 137 -25.86 -10.46 -4.57
CA SER A 137 -25.70 -9.07 -4.12
C SER A 137 -24.23 -8.71 -3.90
N LEU A 138 -23.47 -9.58 -3.24
CA LEU A 138 -22.05 -9.39 -2.97
C LEU A 138 -21.23 -9.36 -4.28
N GLN A 139 -21.38 -10.38 -5.12
CA GLN A 139 -20.61 -10.53 -6.35
C GLN A 139 -20.95 -9.43 -7.34
N ARG A 140 -22.22 -9.06 -7.50
CA ARG A 140 -22.63 -7.93 -8.36
C ARG A 140 -22.04 -6.61 -7.87
N THR A 141 -22.02 -6.39 -6.56
CA THR A 141 -21.43 -5.19 -5.97
C THR A 141 -19.92 -5.12 -6.22
N GLN A 142 -19.20 -6.20 -5.90
CA GLN A 142 -17.74 -6.27 -6.10
C GLN A 142 -17.38 -6.16 -7.59
N SER A 143 -18.04 -6.92 -8.46
CA SER A 143 -17.82 -6.91 -9.91
C SER A 143 -18.12 -5.55 -10.54
N GLY A 144 -19.22 -4.90 -10.14
CA GLY A 144 -19.58 -3.57 -10.65
C GLY A 144 -18.49 -2.55 -10.35
N TRP A 145 -18.04 -2.47 -9.09
CA TRP A 145 -16.98 -1.53 -8.71
C TRP A 145 -15.60 -1.90 -9.27
N LEU A 146 -15.28 -3.19 -9.36
CA LEU A 146 -14.03 -3.66 -9.97
C LEU A 146 -13.93 -3.22 -11.44
N LEU A 147 -15.02 -3.40 -12.21
CA LEU A 147 -15.07 -2.98 -13.61
C LEU A 147 -15.01 -1.46 -13.76
N LEU A 148 -15.71 -0.71 -12.90
CA LEU A 148 -15.61 0.76 -12.90
C LEU A 148 -14.18 1.22 -12.58
N GLY A 149 -13.50 0.59 -11.62
CA GLY A 149 -12.10 0.87 -11.32
C GLY A 149 -11.17 0.56 -12.49
N ALA A 150 -11.35 -0.58 -13.15
CA ALA A 150 -10.57 -0.98 -14.31
C ALA A 150 -10.82 -0.07 -15.52
N LEU A 151 -12.04 0.41 -15.74
CA LEU A 151 -12.33 1.34 -16.84
C LEU A 151 -11.52 2.64 -16.75
N MET A 152 -11.17 3.08 -15.53
CA MET A 152 -10.37 4.30 -15.36
C MET A 152 -8.97 4.18 -15.98
N THR A 153 -8.44 2.97 -16.17
CA THR A 153 -7.12 2.74 -16.80
C THR A 153 -7.09 3.11 -18.28
N LEU A 154 -8.26 3.19 -18.93
CA LEU A 154 -8.41 3.65 -20.31
C LEU A 154 -8.14 5.15 -20.48
N GLY A 155 -8.07 5.89 -19.37
CA GLY A 155 -7.66 7.29 -19.35
C GLY A 155 -8.76 8.31 -19.64
N PRO A 156 -8.40 9.60 -19.65
CA PRO A 156 -9.36 10.71 -19.59
C PRO A 156 -10.24 10.82 -20.85
N SER A 157 -9.75 10.38 -22.02
CA SER A 157 -10.51 10.43 -23.28
C SER A 157 -11.78 9.57 -23.24
N VAL A 158 -11.74 8.42 -22.57
CA VAL A 158 -12.89 7.54 -22.39
C VAL A 158 -13.76 8.01 -21.22
N ILE A 159 -13.13 8.35 -20.09
CA ILE A 159 -13.83 8.60 -18.83
C ILE A 159 -14.55 9.95 -18.80
N LYS A 160 -14.10 10.96 -19.54
CA LYS A 160 -14.71 12.30 -19.54
C LYS A 160 -16.23 12.27 -19.75
N ASN A 161 -16.71 11.44 -20.67
CA ASN A 161 -18.15 11.32 -20.98
C ASN A 161 -18.95 10.58 -19.90
N HIS A 162 -18.28 9.80 -19.04
CA HIS A 162 -18.87 9.01 -17.98
C HIS A 162 -18.75 9.66 -16.60
N LEU A 163 -17.88 10.68 -16.46
CA LEU A 163 -17.57 11.32 -15.18
C LEU A 163 -18.80 11.85 -14.41
N PRO A 164 -19.81 12.50 -15.01
CA PRO A 164 -20.99 12.93 -14.27
C PRO A 164 -21.75 11.77 -13.61
N ARG A 165 -21.82 10.63 -14.29
CA ARG A 165 -22.46 9.40 -13.78
C ARG A 165 -21.61 8.75 -12.69
N MET A 166 -20.29 8.73 -12.87
CA MET A 166 -19.34 8.24 -11.85
C MET A 166 -19.46 9.03 -10.54
N LEU A 167 -19.47 10.36 -10.61
CA LEU A 167 -19.63 11.22 -9.45
C LEU A 167 -20.96 10.98 -8.73
N LEU A 168 -22.02 10.65 -9.47
CA LEU A 168 -23.32 10.28 -8.89
C LEU A 168 -23.26 8.92 -8.18
N LEU A 169 -22.66 7.90 -8.82
CA LEU A 169 -22.49 6.56 -8.25
C LEU A 169 -21.68 6.62 -6.96
N TRP A 170 -20.55 7.34 -6.97
CA TRP A 170 -19.71 7.58 -5.80
C TRP A 170 -20.48 8.25 -4.67
N ARG A 171 -21.18 9.34 -4.95
CA ARG A 171 -22.01 10.02 -3.95
C ARG A 171 -23.06 9.10 -3.34
N ASN A 172 -23.68 8.25 -4.14
CA ASN A 172 -24.75 7.35 -3.70
C ASN A 172 -24.24 6.12 -2.92
N ALA A 173 -22.94 5.80 -2.98
CA ALA A 173 -22.35 4.70 -2.21
C ALA A 173 -22.22 5.04 -0.70
N PHE A 174 -22.29 6.32 -0.36
CA PHE A 174 -22.12 6.83 1.00
C PHE A 174 -23.40 7.50 1.52
N PRO A 175 -23.65 7.44 2.84
CA PRO A 175 -24.72 8.20 3.48
C PRO A 175 -24.53 9.71 3.23
N ARG A 176 -25.63 10.43 3.11
CA ARG A 176 -25.63 11.89 2.86
C ARG A 176 -25.51 12.70 4.14
N SER A 177 -25.69 12.07 5.29
CA SER A 177 -25.60 12.72 6.59
C SER A 177 -25.25 11.74 7.70
N VAL A 178 -24.75 12.28 8.82
CA VAL A 178 -24.51 11.49 10.04
C VAL A 178 -25.80 10.84 10.54
N ARG A 179 -26.96 11.51 10.40
CA ARG A 179 -28.26 10.93 10.78
C ARG A 179 -28.61 9.69 9.96
N GLU A 180 -28.36 9.74 8.66
CA GLU A 180 -28.57 8.60 7.77
C GLU A 180 -27.61 7.45 8.15
N LEU A 181 -26.34 7.76 8.40
CA LEU A 181 -25.37 6.77 8.87
C LEU A 181 -25.79 6.10 10.18
N GLU A 182 -26.29 6.86 11.17
CA GLU A 182 -26.85 6.29 12.41
C GLU A 182 -28.07 5.40 12.14
N SER A 183 -28.96 5.79 11.22
CA SER A 183 -30.12 4.97 10.86
C SER A 183 -29.72 3.64 10.21
N GLU A 184 -28.61 3.62 9.47
CA GLU A 184 -28.09 2.39 8.87
C GLU A 184 -27.54 1.41 9.91
N LYS A 185 -27.01 1.88 11.04
CA LYS A 185 -26.48 1.02 12.12
C LYS A 185 -27.46 -0.01 12.65
N VAL A 186 -28.74 0.30 12.59
CA VAL A 186 -29.82 -0.56 13.09
C VAL A 186 -30.46 -1.35 11.95
N ARG A 187 -30.02 -1.14 10.70
CA ARG A 187 -30.65 -1.70 9.50
C ARG A 187 -29.96 -2.98 9.04
N GLY A 188 -30.76 -4.03 8.92
CA GLY A 188 -30.37 -5.28 8.26
C GLY A 188 -29.51 -6.20 9.12
N GLU A 189 -28.93 -7.20 8.47
CA GLU A 189 -28.11 -8.25 9.08
C GLU A 189 -26.64 -8.07 8.71
N ALA A 190 -25.77 -8.92 9.25
CA ALA A 190 -24.34 -8.88 8.98
C ALA A 190 -24.00 -8.96 7.48
N PHE A 191 -24.74 -9.74 6.70
CA PHE A 191 -24.57 -9.80 5.24
C PHE A 191 -24.91 -8.47 4.54
N THR A 192 -25.92 -7.75 5.02
CA THR A 192 -26.27 -6.42 4.49
C THR A 192 -25.11 -5.44 4.70
N TRP A 193 -24.51 -5.48 5.89
CA TRP A 193 -23.31 -4.72 6.21
C TRP A 193 -22.11 -5.14 5.36
N GLN A 194 -21.89 -6.43 5.14
CA GLN A 194 -20.81 -6.90 4.28
C GLN A 194 -20.94 -6.30 2.87
N VAL A 195 -22.10 -6.43 2.23
CA VAL A 195 -22.35 -5.85 0.89
C VAL A 195 -22.15 -4.33 0.89
N THR A 196 -22.63 -3.65 1.93
CA THR A 196 -22.50 -2.19 2.06
C THR A 196 -21.03 -1.76 2.17
N LEU A 197 -20.25 -2.43 3.02
CA LEU A 197 -18.84 -2.12 3.21
C LEU A 197 -18.01 -2.42 1.94
N GLU A 198 -18.29 -3.53 1.27
CA GLU A 198 -17.66 -3.90 0.00
C GLU A 198 -18.01 -2.91 -1.12
N GLY A 199 -19.26 -2.42 -1.15
CA GLY A 199 -19.68 -1.37 -2.07
C GLY A 199 -18.95 -0.04 -1.84
N ARG A 200 -18.78 0.36 -0.58
CA ARG A 200 -18.02 1.57 -0.20
C ARG A 200 -16.53 1.44 -0.51
N ALA A 201 -15.93 0.29 -0.20
CA ALA A 201 -14.53 0.01 -0.52
C ALA A 201 -14.31 0.01 -2.05
N GLY A 202 -15.23 -0.60 -2.80
CA GLY A 202 -15.22 -0.59 -4.26
C GLY A 202 -15.31 0.82 -4.85
N ALA A 203 -16.20 1.67 -4.30
CA ALA A 203 -16.32 3.07 -4.70
C ALA A 203 -15.01 3.85 -4.48
N LEU A 204 -14.39 3.71 -3.29
CA LEU A 204 -13.11 4.34 -2.97
C LEU A 204 -11.99 3.81 -3.88
N GLY A 205 -11.95 2.52 -4.16
CA GLY A 205 -10.96 1.96 -5.09
C GLY A 205 -11.15 2.45 -6.53
N ALA A 206 -12.39 2.66 -6.98
CA ALA A 206 -12.66 3.29 -8.28
C ALA A 206 -12.22 4.77 -8.29
N MET A 207 -12.40 5.51 -7.19
CA MET A 207 -11.87 6.86 -7.03
C MET A 207 -10.34 6.87 -7.08
N TYR A 208 -9.68 5.93 -6.39
CA TYR A 208 -8.23 5.79 -6.41
C TYR A 208 -7.70 5.55 -7.83
N SER A 209 -8.31 4.62 -8.57
CA SER A 209 -7.96 4.36 -9.97
C SER A 209 -8.17 5.57 -10.87
N PHE A 210 -9.25 6.35 -10.64
CA PHE A 210 -9.50 7.60 -11.34
C PHE A 210 -8.39 8.64 -11.10
N LEU A 211 -7.99 8.86 -9.85
CA LEU A 211 -6.91 9.80 -9.50
C LEU A 211 -5.56 9.39 -10.08
N LEU A 212 -5.28 8.09 -10.20
CA LEU A 212 -4.06 7.60 -10.83
C LEU A 212 -4.03 7.82 -12.34
N ASN A 213 -5.12 7.48 -13.04
CA ASN A 213 -5.12 7.34 -14.49
C ASN A 213 -5.77 8.52 -15.25
N CYS A 214 -6.55 9.36 -14.58
CA CYS A 214 -7.33 10.43 -15.19
C CYS A 214 -7.02 11.82 -14.59
N ARG A 215 -5.74 12.10 -14.29
CA ARG A 215 -5.29 13.34 -13.62
C ARG A 215 -5.81 14.62 -14.30
N ASP A 216 -5.91 14.64 -15.62
CA ASP A 216 -6.40 15.80 -16.39
C ASP A 216 -7.88 16.15 -16.10
N LEU A 217 -8.66 15.21 -15.57
CA LEU A 217 -10.05 15.42 -15.19
C LEU A 217 -10.22 15.82 -13.72
N VAL A 218 -9.15 15.80 -12.92
CA VAL A 218 -9.17 16.11 -11.49
C VAL A 218 -9.11 17.62 -11.29
N THR A 219 -10.23 18.28 -11.53
CA THR A 219 -10.42 19.72 -11.27
C THR A 219 -10.82 20.00 -9.82
N GLU A 220 -10.68 21.23 -9.37
CA GLU A 220 -11.16 21.68 -8.04
C GLU A 220 -12.64 21.34 -7.79
N ASP A 221 -13.50 21.41 -8.80
CA ASP A 221 -14.90 21.01 -8.67
C ASP A 221 -15.06 19.50 -8.44
N VAL A 222 -14.29 18.70 -9.17
CA VAL A 222 -14.29 17.24 -9.02
C VAL A 222 -13.76 16.84 -7.65
N ILE A 223 -12.66 17.45 -7.19
CA ILE A 223 -12.12 17.26 -5.84
C ILE A 223 -13.20 17.59 -4.81
N ARG A 224 -13.81 18.78 -4.87
CA ARG A 224 -14.88 19.20 -3.94
C ARG A 224 -16.03 18.18 -3.87
N ARG A 225 -16.44 17.63 -5.01
CA ARG A 225 -17.50 16.61 -5.09
C ARG A 225 -17.08 15.24 -4.56
N MET A 226 -15.79 14.92 -4.61
CA MET A 226 -15.22 13.72 -4.00
C MET A 226 -15.02 13.85 -2.49
N LEU A 227 -14.79 15.06 -1.97
CA LEU A 227 -14.56 15.26 -0.53
C LEU A 227 -15.76 14.84 0.33
N ALA A 228 -17.00 15.11 -0.10
CA ALA A 228 -18.19 14.75 0.67
C ALA A 228 -18.29 13.24 1.00
N PRO A 229 -18.17 12.30 0.04
CA PRO A 229 -18.13 10.87 0.36
C PRO A 229 -16.88 10.45 1.16
N LEU A 230 -15.73 11.12 0.97
CA LEU A 230 -14.51 10.82 1.74
C LEU A 230 -14.62 11.22 3.21
N GLU A 231 -15.21 12.38 3.49
CA GLU A 231 -15.52 12.83 4.85
C GLU A 231 -16.51 11.86 5.51
N CYS A 232 -17.54 11.43 4.79
CA CYS A 232 -18.48 10.44 5.31
C CYS A 232 -17.79 9.09 5.60
N ALA A 233 -16.87 8.64 4.75
CA ALA A 233 -16.08 7.43 4.97
C ALA A 233 -15.25 7.55 6.25
N LEU A 234 -14.59 8.69 6.47
CA LEU A 234 -13.80 8.97 7.68
C LEU A 234 -14.65 8.97 8.95
N VAL A 235 -15.82 9.63 8.92
CA VAL A 235 -16.76 9.63 10.07
C VAL A 235 -17.23 8.21 10.37
N MET A 236 -17.56 7.43 9.34
CA MET A 236 -17.98 6.03 9.49
C MET A 236 -16.90 5.16 10.15
N MET A 237 -15.60 5.38 9.86
CA MET A 237 -14.51 4.58 10.46
C MET A 237 -14.58 4.55 11.99
N SER A 238 -14.86 5.70 12.60
CA SER A 238 -15.00 5.82 14.06
C SER A 238 -16.13 4.96 14.65
N GLN A 239 -17.08 4.53 13.81
CA GLN A 239 -18.26 3.77 14.18
C GLN A 239 -18.12 2.28 13.84
N LEU A 240 -17.15 1.89 12.99
CA LEU A 240 -16.99 0.51 12.52
C LEU A 240 -16.74 -0.48 13.66
N ALA A 241 -16.03 -0.07 14.71
CA ALA A 241 -15.82 -0.93 15.89
C ALA A 241 -17.15 -1.34 16.54
N SER A 242 -18.11 -0.43 16.64
CA SER A 242 -19.44 -0.71 17.18
C SER A 242 -20.26 -1.63 16.25
N VAL A 243 -20.17 -1.43 14.94
CA VAL A 243 -20.82 -2.26 13.92
C VAL A 243 -20.27 -3.68 13.96
N ILE A 244 -18.94 -3.84 14.02
CA ILE A 244 -18.28 -5.15 14.13
C ILE A 244 -18.69 -5.86 15.43
N LYS A 245 -18.79 -5.12 16.54
CA LYS A 245 -19.28 -5.69 17.82
C LYS A 245 -20.72 -6.19 17.72
N MET A 246 -21.57 -5.50 16.97
CA MET A 246 -23.00 -5.83 16.82
C MET A 246 -23.25 -6.97 15.83
N TYR A 247 -22.53 -7.00 14.71
CA TYR A 247 -22.80 -7.91 13.58
C TYR A 247 -21.74 -9.00 13.36
N GLY A 248 -20.64 -8.97 14.12
CA GLY A 248 -19.64 -10.04 14.15
C GLY A 248 -18.32 -9.71 13.44
N SER A 249 -17.32 -10.56 13.72
CA SER A 249 -15.93 -10.39 13.29
C SER A 249 -15.70 -10.57 11.78
N GLN A 250 -16.63 -11.18 11.06
CA GLN A 250 -16.56 -11.36 9.59
C GLN A 250 -16.46 -10.03 8.82
N LEU A 251 -16.92 -8.92 9.42
CA LEU A 251 -16.84 -7.58 8.83
C LEU A 251 -15.46 -6.93 8.96
N LYS A 252 -14.52 -7.51 9.72
CA LYS A 252 -13.19 -6.93 9.95
C LYS A 252 -12.40 -6.75 8.65
N ALA A 253 -12.48 -7.71 7.73
CA ALA A 253 -11.80 -7.62 6.44
C ALA A 253 -12.37 -6.47 5.61
N SER A 254 -13.69 -6.41 5.40
CA SER A 254 -14.33 -5.32 4.64
C SER A 254 -14.11 -3.95 5.26
N ALA A 255 -14.09 -3.85 6.60
CA ALA A 255 -13.74 -2.63 7.32
C ALA A 255 -12.30 -2.18 7.04
N ALA A 256 -11.34 -3.11 7.10
CA ALA A 256 -9.94 -2.82 6.78
C ALA A 256 -9.75 -2.41 5.31
N THR A 257 -10.47 -3.03 4.37
CA THR A 257 -10.43 -2.65 2.95
C THR A 257 -10.90 -1.20 2.74
N ILE A 258 -11.93 -0.74 3.48
CA ILE A 258 -12.33 0.67 3.43
C ILE A 258 -11.20 1.59 3.89
N ARG A 259 -10.50 1.24 4.98
CA ARG A 259 -9.38 2.05 5.47
C ARG A 259 -8.26 2.14 4.45
N LEU A 260 -7.85 0.99 3.91
CA LEU A 260 -6.85 0.92 2.84
C LEU A 260 -7.22 1.86 1.69
N ARG A 261 -8.45 1.76 1.18
CA ARG A 261 -8.87 2.59 0.03
C ARG A 261 -9.05 4.06 0.35
N LEU A 262 -9.53 4.38 1.54
CA LEU A 262 -9.63 5.77 1.97
C LEU A 262 -8.24 6.40 2.06
N TYR A 263 -7.27 5.69 2.66
CA TYR A 263 -5.90 6.17 2.78
C TYR A 263 -5.23 6.31 1.41
N ASP A 264 -5.43 5.34 0.52
CA ASP A 264 -4.92 5.37 -0.86
C ASP A 264 -5.47 6.59 -1.62
N VAL A 265 -6.78 6.86 -1.57
CA VAL A 265 -7.40 8.03 -2.22
C VAL A 265 -6.86 9.34 -1.67
N LEU A 266 -6.84 9.50 -0.35
CA LEU A 266 -6.38 10.73 0.30
C LEU A 266 -4.89 11.00 0.03
N SER A 267 -4.09 9.94 -0.17
CA SER A 267 -2.66 10.07 -0.49
C SER A 267 -2.39 10.67 -1.88
N LEU A 268 -3.38 10.67 -2.77
CA LEU A 268 -3.28 11.22 -4.12
C LEU A 268 -3.94 12.59 -4.29
N LEU A 269 -4.76 13.03 -3.32
CA LEU A 269 -5.38 14.34 -3.35
C LEU A 269 -4.41 15.42 -2.86
N PRO A 270 -4.53 16.67 -3.37
CA PRO A 270 -3.79 17.80 -2.80
C PRO A 270 -4.09 17.93 -1.31
N PRO A 271 -3.07 17.90 -0.42
CA PRO A 271 -3.30 17.89 1.03
C PRO A 271 -4.11 19.09 1.53
N GLU A 272 -3.97 20.24 0.88
CA GLU A 272 -4.67 21.49 1.21
C GLU A 272 -6.18 21.39 0.99
N SER A 273 -6.64 20.45 0.16
CA SER A 273 -8.07 20.30 -0.15
C SER A 273 -8.89 19.66 0.98
N PHE A 274 -8.24 19.02 1.97
CA PHE A 274 -8.90 18.30 3.06
C PHE A 274 -8.29 18.56 4.44
N ASP A 275 -7.72 19.74 4.64
CA ASP A 275 -7.11 20.17 5.91
C ASP A 275 -8.05 20.04 7.13
N GLY A 276 -9.34 20.33 6.95
CA GLY A 276 -10.39 20.17 7.96
C GLY A 276 -10.56 18.74 8.47
N LEU A 277 -10.13 17.73 7.70
CA LEU A 277 -10.23 16.31 8.08
C LEU A 277 -9.03 15.83 8.93
N TYR A 278 -7.94 16.60 9.01
CA TYR A 278 -6.69 16.16 9.64
C TYR A 278 -6.84 15.69 11.09
N PRO A 279 -7.59 16.36 12.00
CA PRO A 279 -7.65 15.91 13.39
C PRO A 279 -8.21 14.49 13.53
N ASN A 280 -9.28 14.18 12.81
CA ASN A 280 -9.90 12.85 12.80
C ASN A 280 -9.01 11.86 12.06
N LEU A 281 -8.48 12.25 10.90
CA LEU A 281 -7.63 11.39 10.07
C LEU A 281 -6.35 10.98 10.82
N LEU A 282 -5.65 11.92 11.47
CA LEU A 282 -4.44 11.62 12.24
C LEU A 282 -4.70 10.61 13.34
N ARG A 283 -5.83 10.74 14.06
CA ARG A 283 -6.19 9.79 15.11
C ARG A 283 -6.35 8.37 14.55
N GLU A 284 -7.03 8.22 13.42
CA GLU A 284 -7.24 6.91 12.78
C GLU A 284 -5.94 6.33 12.22
N LEU A 285 -5.10 7.17 11.59
CA LEU A 285 -3.80 6.74 11.05
C LEU A 285 -2.86 6.28 12.17
N VAL A 286 -2.72 7.09 13.22
CA VAL A 286 -1.90 6.77 14.39
C VAL A 286 -2.38 5.49 15.03
N ALA A 287 -3.69 5.33 15.28
CA ALA A 287 -4.24 4.12 15.87
C ALA A 287 -3.95 2.86 15.03
N GLU A 288 -3.95 2.96 13.70
CA GLU A 288 -3.60 1.85 12.80
C GLU A 288 -2.13 1.43 12.96
N PHE A 289 -1.17 2.34 12.78
CA PHE A 289 0.24 1.95 12.80
C PHE A 289 0.82 1.76 14.22
N THR A 290 0.19 2.31 15.27
CA THR A 290 0.46 1.94 16.68
C THR A 290 -0.29 0.68 17.11
N LEU A 291 -1.06 0.08 16.21
CA LEU A 291 -1.81 -1.16 16.38
C LEU A 291 -2.87 -1.12 17.48
N THR A 292 -3.36 0.06 17.90
CA THR A 292 -4.23 0.23 19.10
C THR A 292 -5.39 -0.78 19.16
N ASP A 293 -6.07 -1.04 18.04
CA ASP A 293 -7.20 -1.97 17.94
C ASP A 293 -6.87 -3.31 17.24
N ASN A 294 -5.63 -3.51 16.81
CA ASN A 294 -5.20 -4.71 16.10
C ASN A 294 -4.46 -5.66 17.07
N PRO A 295 -4.97 -6.85 17.38
CA PRO A 295 -4.29 -7.79 18.27
C PRO A 295 -3.06 -8.45 17.64
N ALA A 296 -2.91 -8.41 16.31
CA ALA A 296 -1.78 -8.99 15.61
C ALA A 296 -0.54 -8.08 15.69
N ASN A 297 0.65 -8.67 15.78
CA ASN A 297 1.92 -7.95 15.77
C ASN A 297 2.36 -7.62 14.33
N THR A 298 1.45 -7.04 13.54
CA THR A 298 1.70 -6.76 12.12
C THR A 298 2.67 -5.60 11.97
N THR A 299 3.68 -5.81 11.13
CA THR A 299 4.69 -4.81 10.78
C THR A 299 4.49 -4.30 9.36
N THR A 300 4.86 -3.05 9.15
CA THR A 300 4.98 -2.42 7.83
C THR A 300 6.03 -3.13 6.97
N SER A 301 5.80 -3.18 5.65
CA SER A 301 6.80 -3.65 4.68
C SER A 301 7.79 -2.55 4.27
N GLN A 302 7.51 -1.28 4.60
CA GLN A 302 8.19 -0.13 4.01
C GLN A 302 9.48 0.26 4.74
N LEU A 303 9.67 -0.16 6.00
CA LEU A 303 10.80 0.29 6.83
C LEU A 303 12.16 0.10 6.15
N ARG A 304 12.36 -1.02 5.46
CA ARG A 304 13.59 -1.33 4.74
C ARG A 304 13.85 -0.33 3.61
N PHE A 305 12.81 0.02 2.85
CA PHE A 305 12.88 0.98 1.75
C PHE A 305 13.04 2.42 2.21
N MET A 306 12.81 2.69 3.50
CA MET A 306 13.08 3.99 4.11
C MET A 306 14.54 4.15 4.55
N CYS A 307 15.29 3.06 4.72
CA CYS A 307 16.73 3.08 4.91
C CYS A 307 17.46 3.21 3.56
N HIS A 308 18.74 3.59 3.59
CA HIS A 308 19.54 3.71 2.37
C HIS A 308 19.81 2.35 1.74
N ALA A 309 19.91 2.30 0.41
CA ALA A 309 20.10 1.06 -0.33
C ALA A 309 21.38 0.32 0.05
N ASP A 310 22.46 1.04 0.36
CA ASP A 310 23.75 0.46 0.80
C ASP A 310 23.65 -0.20 2.18
N ASP A 311 22.71 0.23 3.02
CA ASP A 311 22.52 -0.34 4.36
C ASP A 311 21.86 -1.74 4.27
N ASN A 312 21.43 -2.19 3.09
CA ASN A 312 20.87 -3.53 2.88
C ASN A 312 21.83 -4.68 3.24
N VAL A 313 23.14 -4.44 3.11
CA VAL A 313 24.19 -5.39 3.54
C VAL A 313 24.13 -5.57 5.07
N ILE A 314 23.91 -4.47 5.80
CA ILE A 314 23.75 -4.42 7.26
C ILE A 314 22.43 -5.09 7.69
N LEU A 315 21.40 -5.01 6.85
CA LEU A 315 20.06 -5.57 7.07
C LEU A 315 19.92 -7.05 6.66
N GLY A 316 21.01 -7.70 6.22
CA GLY A 316 21.03 -9.16 6.00
C GLY A 316 20.55 -9.64 4.63
N SER A 317 20.32 -8.76 3.63
CA SER A 317 20.15 -9.20 2.23
C SER A 317 21.48 -9.15 1.50
N TRP A 318 22.35 -10.13 1.77
CA TRP A 318 23.67 -10.21 1.17
C TRP A 318 23.66 -10.55 -0.32
N LEU A 319 22.56 -11.11 -0.84
CA LEU A 319 22.42 -11.48 -2.24
C LEU A 319 21.11 -10.89 -2.78
N GLN A 320 21.22 -9.82 -3.58
CA GLN A 320 20.05 -9.14 -4.15
C GLN A 320 19.46 -9.88 -5.36
N GLU A 321 20.16 -10.88 -5.89
CA GLU A 321 19.83 -11.65 -7.10
C GLU A 321 20.10 -13.15 -6.87
N THR A 322 19.36 -13.79 -5.97
CA THR A 322 19.28 -15.25 -5.95
C THR A 322 18.04 -15.72 -6.72
N ASP A 323 18.11 -16.90 -7.32
CA ASP A 323 16.95 -17.58 -7.92
C ASP A 323 15.83 -17.84 -6.89
N HIS A 324 16.14 -17.70 -5.60
CA HIS A 324 15.25 -17.93 -4.46
C HIS A 324 14.87 -16.66 -3.69
N LYS A 325 15.14 -15.47 -4.24
CA LYS A 325 14.88 -14.18 -3.59
C LYS A 325 13.47 -14.08 -2.99
N ALA A 326 12.45 -14.52 -3.71
CA ALA A 326 11.07 -14.49 -3.23
C ALA A 326 10.85 -15.36 -1.96
N ILE A 327 11.54 -16.51 -1.87
CA ILE A 327 11.50 -17.39 -0.69
C ILE A 327 12.31 -16.76 0.44
N GLU A 328 13.49 -16.24 0.14
CA GLU A 328 14.35 -15.58 1.12
C GLU A 328 13.66 -14.36 1.75
N ASP A 329 12.96 -13.55 0.96
CA ASP A 329 12.16 -12.40 1.43
C ASP A 329 11.02 -12.81 2.36
N GLN A 330 10.37 -13.96 2.10
CA GLN A 330 9.34 -14.54 2.97
C GLN A 330 9.92 -15.09 4.28
N LEU A 331 11.17 -15.53 4.29
CA LEU A 331 11.85 -16.03 5.49
C LEU A 331 12.41 -14.91 6.37
N GLN A 332 12.46 -13.67 5.89
CA GLN A 332 12.97 -12.54 6.68
C GLN A 332 12.06 -12.23 7.88
N PRO A 333 12.64 -12.08 9.09
CA PRO A 333 11.85 -11.77 10.29
C PRO A 333 11.19 -10.40 10.17
N ASN A 334 9.91 -10.33 10.52
CA ASN A 334 9.08 -9.11 10.44
C ASN A 334 8.95 -8.51 9.02
N SER A 335 9.27 -9.29 7.99
CA SER A 335 9.05 -8.94 6.59
C SER A 335 7.73 -9.51 6.12
N ALA A 336 6.85 -8.64 5.66
CA ALA A 336 5.75 -9.05 4.78
C ALA A 336 6.19 -9.13 3.31
N SER A 337 7.43 -8.71 2.99
CA SER A 337 7.99 -8.76 1.64
C SER A 337 8.01 -10.20 1.14
N GLY A 338 7.59 -10.42 -0.09
CA GLY A 338 7.48 -11.75 -0.68
C GLY A 338 6.18 -12.51 -0.38
N SER A 339 5.33 -12.05 0.54
CA SER A 339 4.00 -12.66 0.81
C SER A 339 2.88 -12.19 -0.15
N GLY A 340 3.25 -11.46 -1.21
CA GLY A 340 2.29 -10.85 -2.13
C GLY A 340 1.53 -11.89 -2.97
N THR A 341 0.20 -11.76 -3.03
CA THR A 341 -0.65 -12.63 -3.87
C THR A 341 -1.92 -11.91 -4.29
N LEU A 342 -2.39 -12.15 -5.52
CA LEU A 342 -3.56 -11.49 -6.11
C LEU A 342 -4.82 -11.56 -5.23
N GLU A 343 -4.99 -12.62 -4.43
CA GLU A 343 -6.14 -12.79 -3.54
C GLU A 343 -6.22 -11.76 -2.40
N HIS A 344 -5.12 -11.09 -2.09
CA HIS A 344 -5.11 -10.03 -1.08
C HIS A 344 -5.76 -8.75 -1.59
N ASP A 345 -5.75 -8.52 -2.90
CA ASP A 345 -6.38 -7.35 -3.51
C ASP A 345 -6.72 -7.58 -4.99
N SER A 346 -8.00 -7.76 -5.30
CA SER A 346 -8.48 -7.95 -6.68
C SER A 346 -8.28 -6.73 -7.58
N GLN A 347 -8.11 -5.52 -7.04
CA GLN A 347 -7.85 -4.32 -7.86
C GLN A 347 -6.45 -4.32 -8.46
N SER A 348 -5.53 -5.11 -7.91
CA SER A 348 -4.19 -5.31 -8.47
C SER A 348 -4.22 -5.84 -9.92
N LEU A 349 -5.31 -6.47 -10.36
CA LEU A 349 -5.49 -6.96 -11.73
C LEU A 349 -5.37 -5.87 -12.81
N PHE A 350 -5.70 -4.62 -12.48
CA PHE A 350 -5.67 -3.52 -13.44
C PHE A 350 -4.72 -2.38 -13.05
N ILE A 351 -4.02 -2.50 -11.93
CA ILE A 351 -2.99 -1.54 -11.53
C ILE A 351 -1.74 -1.80 -12.39
N ARG A 352 -1.08 -0.73 -12.82
CA ARG A 352 0.16 -0.84 -13.62
C ARG A 352 1.29 -1.36 -12.73
N CYS A 353 1.86 -2.50 -13.10
CA CYS A 353 3.03 -3.06 -12.42
C CYS A 353 4.34 -2.41 -12.91
N PRO A 354 5.38 -2.35 -12.06
CA PRO A 354 6.73 -2.04 -12.50
C PRO A 354 7.20 -3.06 -13.56
N PRO A 355 8.07 -2.67 -14.51
CA PRO A 355 8.54 -3.57 -15.56
C PRO A 355 9.30 -4.80 -15.04
N ASN A 356 9.89 -4.71 -13.83
CA ASN A 356 10.69 -5.77 -13.24
C ASN A 356 9.85 -6.83 -12.50
N GLU A 357 8.56 -6.59 -12.26
CA GLU A 357 7.66 -7.49 -11.53
C GLU A 357 6.36 -7.68 -12.32
N PRO A 358 6.31 -8.64 -13.26
CA PRO A 358 5.17 -8.77 -14.18
C PRO A 358 3.89 -9.31 -13.51
N ILE A 359 4.02 -10.02 -12.38
CA ILE A 359 2.88 -10.52 -11.60
C ILE A 359 2.60 -9.52 -10.46
N PRO A 360 1.39 -8.93 -10.37
CA PRO A 360 1.00 -8.14 -9.22
C PRO A 360 0.98 -9.02 -7.96
N GLY A 361 1.75 -8.63 -6.94
CA GLY A 361 1.80 -9.30 -5.63
C GLY A 361 1.34 -8.37 -4.52
N PRO A 362 0.05 -8.00 -4.43
CA PRO A 362 -0.41 -7.14 -3.34
C PRO A 362 -0.21 -7.84 -1.99
N LEU A 363 0.21 -7.05 -1.00
CA LEU A 363 0.51 -7.53 0.35
C LEU A 363 -0.76 -7.93 1.11
N PRO A 364 -0.67 -8.79 2.13
CA PRO A 364 -1.79 -9.09 3.01
C PRO A 364 -2.44 -7.81 3.54
N LEU A 365 -3.78 -7.79 3.61
CA LEU A 365 -4.56 -6.60 3.93
C LEU A 365 -4.09 -5.87 5.19
N GLY A 366 -3.74 -6.59 6.25
CA GLY A 366 -3.26 -5.99 7.50
C GLY A 366 -1.96 -5.20 7.33
N VAL A 367 -1.06 -5.65 6.45
CA VAL A 367 0.20 -4.96 6.13
C VAL A 367 -0.07 -3.78 5.21
N ALA A 368 -0.87 -3.98 4.16
CA ALA A 368 -1.21 -2.94 3.19
C ALA A 368 -1.87 -1.72 3.85
N VAL A 369 -2.76 -1.94 4.83
CA VAL A 369 -3.42 -0.85 5.58
C VAL A 369 -2.39 -0.04 6.39
N ILE A 370 -1.43 -0.69 7.03
CA ILE A 370 -0.35 -0.02 7.78
C ILE A 370 0.56 0.75 6.82
N ASP A 371 0.94 0.16 5.69
CA ASP A 371 1.79 0.83 4.71
C ASP A 371 1.13 2.08 4.13
N SER A 372 -0.16 1.97 3.77
CA SER A 372 -0.94 3.11 3.27
C SER A 372 -1.15 4.17 4.35
N SER A 373 -1.38 3.78 5.62
CA SER A 373 -1.54 4.73 6.72
C SER A 373 -0.25 5.50 7.04
N VAL A 374 0.89 4.81 7.05
CA VAL A 374 2.22 5.39 7.23
C VAL A 374 2.57 6.35 6.09
N LYS A 375 2.27 5.98 4.85
CA LYS A 375 2.47 6.84 3.68
C LYS A 375 1.64 8.12 3.78
N LEU A 376 0.34 8.00 4.07
CA LEU A 376 -0.55 9.15 4.21
C LEU A 376 -0.14 10.04 5.38
N TYR A 377 0.29 9.46 6.51
CA TYR A 377 0.83 10.20 7.64
C TYR A 377 2.01 11.10 7.23
N GLY A 378 2.97 10.58 6.46
CA GLY A 378 4.10 11.36 5.97
C GLY A 378 3.70 12.55 5.09
N VAL A 379 2.65 12.39 4.27
CA VAL A 379 2.10 13.46 3.42
C VAL A 379 1.44 14.56 4.26
N ILE A 380 0.62 14.18 5.25
CA ILE A 380 -0.14 15.17 6.04
C ILE A 380 0.69 15.82 7.14
N PHE A 381 1.68 15.14 7.72
CA PHE A 381 2.42 15.59 8.92
C PHE A 381 3.00 17.01 8.76
N ARG A 382 3.49 17.35 7.56
CA ARG A 382 4.05 18.67 7.26
C ARG A 382 3.05 19.83 7.33
N HIS A 383 1.75 19.55 7.21
CA HIS A 383 0.67 20.54 7.27
C HIS A 383 0.07 20.64 8.67
N VAL A 384 0.38 19.69 9.55
CA VAL A 384 -0.12 19.66 10.92
C VAL A 384 0.52 20.78 11.75
N ALA A 385 -0.27 21.43 12.61
CA ALA A 385 0.23 22.44 13.54
C ALA A 385 1.32 21.86 14.49
N HIS A 386 2.34 22.66 14.81
CA HIS A 386 3.48 22.21 15.62
C HIS A 386 3.10 21.62 16.98
N LYS A 387 2.06 22.16 17.63
CA LYS A 387 1.52 21.62 18.89
C LYS A 387 1.08 20.16 18.76
N HIS A 388 0.39 19.82 17.68
CA HIS A 388 -0.05 18.45 17.43
C HIS A 388 1.14 17.55 17.03
N ARG A 389 2.14 18.07 16.29
CA ARG A 389 3.38 17.31 16.02
C ARG A 389 4.09 16.89 17.29
N TYR A 390 4.25 17.81 18.25
CA TYR A 390 4.82 17.51 19.56
C TYR A 390 4.01 16.42 20.29
N GLN A 391 2.68 16.57 20.36
CA GLN A 391 1.81 15.61 21.03
C GLN A 391 1.87 14.21 20.41
N MET A 392 1.95 14.11 19.08
CA MET A 392 2.10 12.82 18.39
C MET A 392 3.42 12.13 18.72
N LEU A 393 4.54 12.87 18.71
CA LEU A 393 5.85 12.32 19.07
C LEU A 393 5.89 11.82 20.51
N GLN A 394 5.25 12.55 21.44
CA GLN A 394 5.13 12.10 22.83
C GLN A 394 4.24 10.86 22.95
N HIS A 395 3.11 10.83 22.23
CA HIS A 395 2.23 9.67 22.21
C HIS A 395 2.92 8.42 21.66
N PHE A 396 3.77 8.55 20.65
CA PHE A 396 4.56 7.42 20.13
C PHE A 396 5.47 6.80 21.20
N ASN A 397 6.17 7.62 21.99
CA ASN A 397 6.95 7.14 23.12
C ASN A 397 6.09 6.39 24.15
N GLU A 398 4.89 6.91 24.42
CA GLU A 398 3.95 6.25 25.33
C GLU A 398 3.48 4.90 24.80
N CYS A 399 3.06 4.80 23.54
CA CYS A 399 2.65 3.55 22.91
C CYS A 399 3.77 2.50 22.93
N ILE A 400 5.00 2.90 22.63
CA ILE A 400 6.18 2.01 22.65
C ILE A 400 6.46 1.51 24.07
N ARG A 401 6.30 2.36 25.09
CA ARG A 401 6.52 1.98 26.49
C ARG A 401 5.43 1.07 27.05
N GLN A 402 4.18 1.25 26.61
CA GLN A 402 3.05 0.43 27.03
C GLN A 402 3.09 -0.98 26.40
N ALA A 403 3.63 -1.09 25.18
CA ALA A 403 3.82 -2.38 24.50
C ALA A 403 4.97 -3.20 25.10
N LYS A 404 4.87 -4.53 25.04
CA LYS A 404 5.91 -5.47 25.56
C LYS A 404 6.21 -6.59 24.56
N GLY A 405 7.44 -7.10 24.60
CA GLY A 405 7.86 -8.26 23.80
C GLY A 405 7.74 -8.02 22.28
N PRO A 406 7.20 -8.97 21.49
CA PRO A 406 7.10 -8.83 20.03
C PRO A 406 6.20 -7.67 19.61
N ARG A 407 5.21 -7.32 20.44
CA ARG A 407 4.33 -6.18 20.18
C ARG A 407 5.07 -4.86 20.20
N GLN A 408 5.99 -4.70 21.14
CA GLN A 408 6.82 -3.49 21.25
C GLN A 408 7.65 -3.30 19.99
N GLN A 409 8.26 -4.37 19.47
CA GLN A 409 9.03 -4.32 18.23
C GLN A 409 8.16 -3.93 17.04
N ALA A 410 6.96 -4.51 16.93
CA ALA A 410 6.05 -4.19 15.82
C ALA A 410 5.62 -2.71 15.83
N VAL A 411 5.21 -2.19 17.01
CA VAL A 411 4.86 -0.79 17.19
C VAL A 411 6.05 0.12 16.87
N GLN A 412 7.25 -0.23 17.34
CA GLN A 412 8.47 0.53 17.03
C GLN A 412 8.74 0.57 15.52
N MET A 413 8.66 -0.57 14.81
CA MET A 413 8.92 -0.61 13.35
C MET A 413 7.94 0.28 12.58
N ASN A 414 6.66 0.21 12.92
CA ASN A 414 5.62 1.00 12.28
C ASN A 414 5.79 2.50 12.56
N VAL A 415 6.02 2.87 13.84
CA VAL A 415 6.26 4.27 14.26
C VAL A 415 7.49 4.84 13.58
N PHE A 416 8.62 4.11 13.55
CA PHE A 416 9.84 4.60 12.91
C PHE A 416 9.67 4.78 11.40
N THR A 417 8.90 3.92 10.74
CA THR A 417 8.56 4.12 9.33
C THR A 417 7.73 5.38 9.11
N ALA A 418 6.73 5.63 9.97
CA ALA A 418 5.92 6.85 9.94
C ALA A 418 6.76 8.12 10.15
N VAL A 419 7.64 8.10 11.16
CA VAL A 419 8.55 9.23 11.45
C VAL A 419 9.53 9.46 10.31
N LEU A 420 10.11 8.40 9.73
CA LEU A 420 10.99 8.52 8.57
C LEU A 420 10.25 9.09 7.35
N CYS A 421 9.02 8.63 7.06
CA CYS A 421 8.19 9.18 5.99
C CYS A 421 7.92 10.67 6.20
N ALA A 422 7.62 11.08 7.42
CA ALA A 422 7.41 12.47 7.79
C ALA A 422 8.68 13.32 7.65
N LEU A 423 9.83 12.84 8.15
CA LEU A 423 11.11 13.56 8.04
C LEU A 423 11.57 13.67 6.58
N LYS A 424 11.41 12.61 5.79
CA LYS A 424 11.71 12.61 4.35
C LYS A 424 10.86 13.65 3.62
N SER A 425 9.54 13.66 3.86
CA SER A 425 8.60 14.63 3.30
C SER A 425 8.97 16.09 3.67
N LEU A 426 9.34 16.33 4.93
CA LEU A 426 9.82 17.65 5.38
C LEU A 426 11.13 18.05 4.68
N ALA A 427 12.08 17.13 4.54
CA ALA A 427 13.37 17.39 3.91
C ALA A 427 13.25 17.69 2.41
N GLU A 428 12.51 16.86 1.67
CA GLU A 428 12.31 17.02 0.22
C GLU A 428 11.60 18.33 -0.12
N LEU A 429 10.67 18.75 0.73
CA LEU A 429 9.88 19.97 0.52
C LEU A 429 10.42 21.18 1.29
N LYS A 430 11.60 21.06 1.93
CA LYS A 430 12.29 22.11 2.70
C LYS A 430 11.38 22.78 3.75
N ALA A 431 10.54 21.99 4.42
CA ALA A 431 9.61 22.45 5.43
C ALA A 431 10.21 22.31 6.84
N SER A 432 9.92 23.26 7.73
CA SER A 432 10.40 23.23 9.11
C SER A 432 9.66 22.18 9.94
N LEU A 433 10.42 21.45 10.78
CA LEU A 433 9.86 20.53 11.78
C LEU A 433 9.05 21.28 12.86
N GLY A 434 9.55 22.44 13.29
CA GLY A 434 8.94 23.25 14.34
C GLY A 434 9.93 23.74 15.41
N PRO A 435 9.41 24.21 16.55
CA PRO A 435 10.21 24.75 17.65
C PRO A 435 11.05 23.66 18.34
N ASP A 436 11.95 24.08 19.22
CA ASP A 436 12.93 23.19 19.89
C ASP A 436 12.28 22.05 20.68
N ASP A 437 11.08 22.22 21.23
CA ASP A 437 10.39 21.15 21.95
C ASP A 437 10.02 19.98 21.03
N VAL A 438 9.64 20.26 19.77
CA VAL A 438 9.36 19.23 18.75
C VAL A 438 10.66 18.52 18.36
N LYS A 439 11.75 19.29 18.17
CA LYS A 439 13.07 18.74 17.85
C LYS A 439 13.58 17.81 18.96
N LYS A 440 13.46 18.24 20.23
CA LYS A 440 13.83 17.44 21.41
C LYS A 440 12.98 16.18 21.55
N ALA A 441 11.67 16.26 21.30
CA ALA A 441 10.80 15.10 21.33
C ALA A 441 11.17 14.07 20.24
N ALA A 442 11.43 14.53 19.01
CA ALA A 442 11.88 13.66 17.92
C ALA A 442 13.25 13.03 18.23
N PHE A 443 14.19 13.83 18.74
CA PHE A 443 15.51 13.36 19.14
C PHE A 443 15.41 12.27 20.22
N SER A 444 14.64 12.51 21.29
CA SER A 444 14.44 11.53 22.37
C SER A 444 13.90 10.20 21.84
N LEU A 445 12.87 10.24 20.98
CA LEU A 445 12.29 9.05 20.36
C LEU A 445 13.33 8.26 19.55
N ILE A 446 14.15 8.96 18.75
CA ILE A 446 15.19 8.34 17.93
C ILE A 446 16.29 7.72 18.79
N MET A 447 16.76 8.44 19.81
CA MET A 447 17.84 7.98 20.68
C MET A 447 17.49 6.71 21.44
N ASP A 448 16.24 6.56 21.88
CA ASP A 448 15.78 5.36 22.59
C ASP A 448 15.83 4.10 21.72
N ALA A 449 15.75 4.22 20.39
CA ALA A 449 15.83 3.09 19.46
C ALA A 449 17.25 2.73 19.02
N MET A 450 18.24 3.60 19.26
CA MET A 450 19.65 3.37 18.87
C MET A 450 20.27 2.15 19.57
N SER A 451 19.80 1.83 20.77
CA SER A 451 20.21 0.67 21.56
C SER A 451 19.24 -0.53 21.44
N SER A 452 18.35 -0.54 20.44
CA SER A 452 17.44 -1.67 20.20
C SER A 452 18.20 -2.94 19.82
N ASN A 453 17.75 -4.11 20.26
CA ASN A 453 18.33 -5.40 19.85
C ASN A 453 18.05 -5.72 18.36
N ASN A 454 17.01 -5.13 17.77
CA ASN A 454 16.66 -5.34 16.37
C ASN A 454 17.57 -4.49 15.45
N PRO A 455 18.34 -5.10 14.52
CA PRO A 455 19.24 -4.37 13.62
C PRO A 455 18.52 -3.41 12.68
N ILE A 456 17.32 -3.75 12.20
CA ILE A 456 16.53 -2.91 11.30
C ILE A 456 16.09 -1.63 12.02
N LEU A 457 15.68 -1.75 13.28
CA LEU A 457 15.31 -0.60 14.10
C LEU A 457 16.50 0.31 14.40
N ARG A 458 17.68 -0.26 14.70
CA ARG A 458 18.91 0.53 14.84
C ARG A 458 19.25 1.28 13.54
N CYS A 459 19.05 0.62 12.40
CA CYS A 459 19.26 1.24 11.09
C CYS A 459 18.32 2.40 10.83
N ALA A 460 17.03 2.18 11.06
CA ALA A 460 16.01 3.19 10.94
C ALA A 460 16.24 4.38 11.87
N ALA A 461 16.74 4.14 13.09
CA ALA A 461 17.06 5.21 14.03
C ALA A 461 18.25 6.06 13.57
N GLY A 462 19.32 5.44 13.05
CA GLY A 462 20.45 6.16 12.45
C GLY A 462 20.02 7.01 11.25
N GLU A 463 19.24 6.43 10.34
CA GLU A 463 18.64 7.11 9.19
C GLU A 463 17.75 8.29 9.65
N ALA A 464 16.91 8.08 10.67
CA ALA A 464 16.02 9.11 11.21
C ALA A 464 16.81 10.26 11.84
N LEU A 465 17.93 9.99 12.52
CA LEU A 465 18.80 11.03 13.06
C LEU A 465 19.41 11.89 11.94
N GLY A 466 19.89 11.24 10.88
CA GLY A 466 20.43 11.92 9.70
C GLY A 466 19.40 12.81 9.01
N ARG A 467 18.18 12.29 8.79
CA ARG A 467 17.06 13.05 8.24
C ARG A 467 16.59 14.17 9.16
N LEU A 468 16.55 13.96 10.47
CA LEU A 468 16.24 15.00 11.45
C LEU A 468 17.25 16.15 11.36
N ALA A 469 18.55 15.83 11.34
CA ALA A 469 19.61 16.82 11.16
C ALA A 469 19.47 17.58 9.84
N GLN A 470 19.11 16.88 8.76
CA GLN A 470 18.84 17.50 7.45
C GLN A 470 17.68 18.49 7.49
N VAL A 471 16.57 18.14 8.15
CA VAL A 471 15.39 19.00 8.29
C VAL A 471 15.67 20.21 9.18
N VAL A 472 16.46 20.03 10.26
CA VAL A 472 16.80 21.13 11.16
C VAL A 472 17.78 22.11 10.48
N GLY A 473 18.75 21.61 9.72
CA GLY A 473 19.65 22.43 8.90
C GLY A 473 20.55 23.39 9.69
N ASP A 474 20.68 23.21 11.01
CA ASP A 474 21.51 24.05 11.89
C ASP A 474 22.83 23.35 12.20
N SER A 475 23.94 24.01 11.87
CA SER A 475 25.30 23.52 12.15
C SER A 475 25.54 23.23 13.62
N LYS A 476 24.94 24.00 14.54
CA LYS A 476 25.10 23.78 15.99
C LYS A 476 24.42 22.49 16.40
N PHE A 477 23.18 22.28 15.97
CA PHE A 477 22.44 21.04 16.20
C PHE A 477 23.22 19.83 15.65
N ILE A 478 23.73 19.92 14.41
CA ILE A 478 24.52 18.84 13.78
C ILE A 478 25.75 18.49 14.63
N ALA A 479 26.49 19.49 15.09
CA ALA A 479 27.67 19.30 15.94
C ALA A 479 27.31 18.63 17.29
N GLU A 480 26.21 19.05 17.93
CA GLU A 480 25.71 18.45 19.17
C GLU A 480 25.34 16.97 18.98
N MET A 481 24.69 16.61 17.86
CA MET A 481 24.31 15.22 17.56
C MET A 481 25.54 14.33 17.31
N ALA A 482 26.53 14.85 16.57
CA ALA A 482 27.78 14.16 16.33
C ALA A 482 28.56 13.94 17.65
N GLN A 483 28.67 14.98 18.48
CA GLN A 483 29.34 14.91 19.78
C GLN A 483 28.67 13.90 20.71
N HIS A 484 27.34 13.91 20.79
CA HIS A 484 26.59 12.94 21.59
C HIS A 484 26.90 11.50 21.17
N SER A 485 26.98 11.24 19.86
CA SER A 485 27.31 9.92 19.33
C SER A 485 28.76 9.52 19.62
N PHE A 486 29.71 10.46 19.59
CA PHE A 486 31.09 10.19 19.98
C PHE A 486 31.22 9.82 21.46
N ASP A 487 30.57 10.55 22.34
CA ASP A 487 30.64 10.30 23.79
C ASP A 487 30.03 8.94 24.13
N LYS A 488 28.97 8.54 23.42
CA LYS A 488 28.39 7.21 23.52
C LYS A 488 29.30 6.12 22.97
N LEU A 489 29.98 6.33 21.84
CA LEU A 489 30.93 5.35 21.30
C LEU A 489 32.14 5.13 22.19
N LYS A 490 32.62 6.17 22.88
CA LYS A 490 33.74 6.06 23.84
C LYS A 490 33.36 5.32 25.12
N SER A 491 32.11 5.45 25.56
CA SER A 491 31.63 4.88 26.83
C SER A 491 30.95 3.52 26.68
N ALA A 492 30.35 3.23 25.52
CA ALA A 492 29.65 1.98 25.27
C ALA A 492 30.62 0.80 25.12
N ARG A 493 30.33 -0.28 25.86
CA ARG A 493 31.08 -1.54 25.79
C ARG A 493 30.35 -2.62 25.00
N ASP A 494 29.04 -2.46 24.79
CA ASP A 494 28.20 -3.40 24.09
C ASP A 494 28.19 -3.16 22.57
N VAL A 495 28.09 -4.25 21.81
CA VAL A 495 28.06 -4.25 20.34
C VAL A 495 26.83 -3.50 19.81
N VAL A 496 25.70 -3.59 20.50
CA VAL A 496 24.43 -3.03 20.08
C VAL A 496 24.54 -1.50 20.00
N SER A 497 24.94 -0.86 21.09
CA SER A 497 25.08 0.60 21.16
C SER A 497 26.25 1.09 20.29
N ARG A 498 27.37 0.36 20.23
CA ARG A 498 28.50 0.71 19.32
C ARG A 498 28.06 0.71 17.86
N THR A 499 27.30 -0.30 17.42
CA THR A 499 26.82 -0.37 16.03
C THR A 499 25.77 0.70 15.72
N GLY A 500 24.82 0.94 16.62
CA GLY A 500 23.82 2.00 16.45
C GLY A 500 24.46 3.37 16.26
N HIS A 501 25.30 3.81 17.21
CA HIS A 501 25.91 5.13 17.14
C HIS A 501 26.93 5.29 15.99
N SER A 502 27.61 4.22 15.58
CA SER A 502 28.45 4.24 14.39
C SER A 502 27.63 4.55 13.13
N LEU A 503 26.48 3.89 13.00
CA LEU A 503 25.59 4.10 11.87
C LEU A 503 24.97 5.50 11.87
N ALA A 504 24.59 6.02 13.03
CA ALA A 504 24.12 7.40 13.16
C ALA A 504 25.15 8.41 12.63
N LEU A 505 26.44 8.25 12.95
CA LEU A 505 27.49 9.10 12.41
C LEU A 505 27.59 9.00 10.87
N GLY A 506 27.49 7.79 10.33
CA GLY A 506 27.43 7.55 8.89
C GLY A 506 26.25 8.27 8.23
N CYS A 507 25.05 8.11 8.76
CA CYS A 507 23.83 8.78 8.28
C CYS A 507 23.91 10.30 8.41
N LEU A 508 24.48 10.84 9.50
CA LEU A 508 24.72 12.28 9.65
C LEU A 508 25.61 12.79 8.52
N HIS A 509 26.76 12.17 8.27
CA HIS A 509 27.63 12.61 7.17
C HIS A 509 26.96 12.43 5.79
N ARG A 510 26.17 11.38 5.59
CA ARG A 510 25.41 11.13 4.36
C ARG A 510 24.45 12.28 4.03
N TYR A 511 23.69 12.78 5.01
CA TYR A 511 22.65 13.79 4.76
C TYR A 511 23.08 15.24 4.99
N VAL A 512 24.05 15.49 5.89
CA VAL A 512 24.47 16.85 6.25
C VAL A 512 25.97 17.11 6.05
N GLY A 513 26.65 16.25 5.26
CA GLY A 513 28.05 16.35 4.84
C GLY A 513 28.55 17.77 4.62
N GLY A 514 27.87 18.52 3.74
CA GLY A 514 28.26 19.88 3.35
C GLY A 514 27.88 21.02 4.33
N MET A 515 27.09 20.76 5.37
CA MET A 515 26.48 21.80 6.23
C MET A 515 27.12 21.91 7.63
N GLY A 516 28.44 21.75 7.72
CA GLY A 516 29.20 21.89 8.98
C GLY A 516 29.68 20.57 9.59
N SER A 517 29.28 19.41 9.04
CA SER A 517 29.79 18.11 9.50
C SER A 517 31.29 17.91 9.19
N ASN A 518 31.87 18.68 8.27
CA ASN A 518 33.29 18.61 7.88
C ASN A 518 34.25 18.76 9.07
N GLN A 519 33.89 19.54 10.09
CA GLN A 519 34.73 19.69 11.29
C GLN A 519 34.84 18.39 12.10
N HIS A 520 33.84 17.53 12.02
CA HIS A 520 33.78 16.25 12.72
C HIS A 520 34.20 15.06 11.85
N LEU A 521 34.37 15.26 10.54
CA LEU A 521 34.65 14.18 9.58
C LEU A 521 35.92 13.40 9.93
N ASN A 522 37.04 14.09 10.20
CA ASN A 522 38.31 13.42 10.54
C ASN A 522 38.19 12.59 11.82
N THR A 523 37.47 13.10 12.82
CA THR A 523 37.21 12.39 14.08
C THR A 523 36.29 11.19 13.88
N SER A 524 35.22 11.36 13.09
CA SER A 524 34.32 10.26 12.70
C SER A 524 35.05 9.15 11.97
N VAL A 525 35.83 9.48 10.95
CA VAL A 525 36.60 8.51 10.16
C VAL A 525 37.61 7.79 11.06
N SER A 526 38.29 8.52 11.95
CA SER A 526 39.28 7.94 12.87
C SER A 526 38.64 6.97 13.87
N ILE A 527 37.48 7.32 14.44
CA ILE A 527 36.74 6.46 15.36
C ILE A 527 36.20 5.24 14.62
N LEU A 528 35.55 5.43 13.47
CA LEU A 528 35.02 4.33 12.66
C LEU A 528 36.15 3.40 12.20
N LEU A 529 37.30 3.92 11.81
CA LEU A 529 38.47 3.09 11.45
C LEU A 529 38.99 2.29 12.65
N ALA A 530 39.10 2.91 13.82
CA ALA A 530 39.52 2.20 15.04
C ALA A 530 38.53 1.10 15.44
N LEU A 531 37.24 1.32 15.24
CA LEU A 531 36.20 0.31 15.45
C LEU A 531 36.28 -0.82 14.41
N ALA A 532 36.61 -0.51 13.15
CA ALA A 532 36.76 -1.51 12.09
C ALA A 532 38.00 -2.39 12.30
N GLN A 533 39.03 -1.85 12.95
CA GLN A 533 40.26 -2.56 13.31
C GLN A 533 40.13 -3.37 14.63
N ASP A 534 38.98 -3.30 15.34
CA ASP A 534 38.74 -4.04 16.58
C ASP A 534 38.37 -5.50 16.31
N PHE A 535 39.38 -6.37 16.27
CA PHE A 535 39.23 -7.82 16.03
C PHE A 535 38.42 -8.56 17.10
N ASN A 536 38.11 -7.94 18.24
CA ASN A 536 37.30 -8.55 19.30
C ASN A 536 35.79 -8.49 19.01
N SER A 537 35.36 -7.81 17.95
CA SER A 537 33.93 -7.70 17.62
C SER A 537 33.66 -7.78 16.11
N PRO A 538 33.62 -9.00 15.51
CA PRO A 538 33.41 -9.18 14.08
C PRO A 538 32.08 -8.60 13.59
N VAL A 539 31.05 -8.56 14.44
CA VAL A 539 29.74 -7.95 14.14
C VAL A 539 29.81 -6.42 14.00
N VAL A 540 30.76 -5.77 14.67
CA VAL A 540 31.01 -4.32 14.49
C VAL A 540 31.80 -4.10 13.19
N GLN A 541 32.79 -4.95 12.91
CA GLN A 541 33.62 -4.85 11.70
C GLN A 541 32.82 -5.00 10.41
N VAL A 542 31.97 -6.04 10.32
CA VAL A 542 31.15 -6.32 9.13
C VAL A 542 30.12 -5.22 8.86
N ARG A 543 29.77 -4.40 9.86
CA ARG A 543 28.77 -3.32 9.75
C ARG A 543 29.37 -1.95 9.47
N GLN A 544 30.68 -1.86 9.27
CA GLN A 544 31.40 -0.61 8.98
C GLN A 544 32.03 -0.58 7.57
N LEU A 545 32.03 -1.72 6.87
CA LEU A 545 32.15 -1.82 5.42
C LEU A 545 30.78 -1.56 4.80
#